data_AF-A0A8C4MDY3-F1
#
_entry.id   AF-A0A8C4MDY3-F1
#
_cell.length_a   1.000
_cell.length_b   1.000
_cell.length_c   1.000
_cell.angle_alpha   90.00
_cell.angle_beta   90.00
_cell.angle_gamma   90.00
#
_symmetry.space_group_name_H-M   'P 1'
#
loop_
_entity.id
_entity.type
_entity.pdbx_description
1 polymer ?
#
loop_
_entity_poly.entity_id
_entity_poly.type
_entity_poly.pdbx_seq_one_letter_code
_entity_poly.pdbx_strand_id
1 'polypeptide(L)'
;IWLLLEEGSTSAAVRRCPCFPNPCQNDGECHVIDDSHRGDVFTQYICSCPRGYTGTHCETTCAMPLGMETGAIADAQISASSVYFGFMGLQRWVPELARLHRTGIVNAWTASNYDKNPWIQVNLMRKMRVTGVVTQGASRGGTAEYLKTFKVAYSVDGRKFQFIRDAGDSKDKVFVGNVDNSGLKVNMFDVPLEVQYVRLVPVACHHGCTLRFELLGCEVNGCAEPLGLEDNSIPDRQITASSTYRTWGLNAFSWYPFYARLDKQGKFNAWTAQSNSASEWLQVDLGSQKQVTGVVTQGARDFGHIQYVAAYKVSHSNDGVNWTEYRDQRAADSKIFPGNLDNNSHKKNMFETPFLARFVRILPVAWHNRITLRVELLGC
;
A
#
# COMPACT_ATOMS: atom_id res chain seq x y z
N ILE A 1 58.56 -23.01 41.07
CA ILE A 1 57.21 -22.66 41.57
C ILE A 1 56.64 -21.65 40.60
N TRP A 2 55.59 -22.08 39.89
CA TRP A 2 54.50 -21.35 39.26
C TRP A 2 54.68 -19.92 38.67
N LEU A 3 54.27 -19.83 37.40
CA LEU A 3 53.67 -18.69 36.71
C LEU A 3 52.85 -17.76 37.62
N LEU A 4 52.81 -16.47 37.29
CA LEU A 4 51.55 -15.78 36.95
C LEU A 4 51.86 -14.46 36.23
N LEU A 5 51.34 -14.38 35.01
CA LEU A 5 51.05 -13.15 34.26
C LEU A 5 49.84 -12.48 34.93
N GLU A 6 49.90 -11.18 35.17
CA GLU A 6 48.70 -10.33 35.25
C GLU A 6 48.88 -9.18 34.25
N GLU A 7 48.27 -9.36 33.07
CA GLU A 7 47.84 -8.26 32.23
C GLU A 7 46.58 -7.66 32.85
N GLY A 8 46.53 -6.33 32.96
CA GLY A 8 45.30 -5.64 33.32
C GLY A 8 45.47 -4.13 33.35
N SER A 9 45.06 -3.44 32.28
CA SER A 9 44.12 -2.32 32.40
C SER A 9 43.75 -1.73 31.03
N THR A 10 42.56 -2.15 30.58
CA THR A 10 41.47 -1.35 29.99
C THR A 10 41.75 -0.46 28.79
N SER A 11 41.49 -1.01 27.60
CA SER A 11 41.05 -0.22 26.45
C SER A 11 39.67 0.39 26.77
N ALA A 12 39.63 1.69 27.08
CA ALA A 12 38.38 2.43 27.14
C ALA A 12 37.69 2.37 25.77
N ALA A 13 36.64 1.56 25.65
CA ALA A 13 35.76 1.55 24.49
C ALA A 13 35.12 2.94 24.39
N VAL A 14 35.56 3.73 23.42
CA VAL A 14 34.90 4.97 23.04
C VAL A 14 33.47 4.62 22.63
N ARG A 15 32.49 4.86 23.52
CA ARG A 15 31.06 4.80 23.18
C ARG A 15 30.81 5.88 22.12
N ARG A 16 30.81 5.51 20.84
CA ARG A 16 30.36 6.40 19.77
C ARG A 16 28.89 6.72 20.03
N CYS A 17 28.56 8.01 19.99
CA CYS A 17 27.17 8.45 20.11
C CYS A 17 26.35 7.76 19.00
N PRO A 18 25.23 7.08 19.32
CA PRO A 18 24.41 6.39 18.32
C PRO A 18 23.87 7.33 17.22
N CYS A 19 23.78 8.62 17.52
CA CYS A 19 23.37 9.68 16.60
C CYS A 19 24.53 10.34 15.84
N PHE A 20 25.77 9.81 15.90
CA PHE A 20 26.90 10.38 15.17
C PHE A 20 27.71 9.33 14.39
N PRO A 21 27.74 9.42 13.04
CA PRO A 21 27.03 10.39 12.19
C PRO A 21 25.51 10.22 12.29
N ASN A 22 24.73 11.29 12.01
CA ASN A 22 23.27 11.25 12.13
C ASN A 22 22.70 10.12 11.25
N PRO A 23 22.09 9.08 11.84
CA PRO A 23 21.54 7.95 11.08
C PRO A 23 20.22 8.29 10.39
N CYS A 24 19.56 9.40 10.77
CA CYS A 24 18.30 9.83 10.20
C CYS A 24 18.51 10.54 8.86
N GLN A 25 17.76 10.13 7.85
CA GLN A 25 17.71 10.69 6.49
C GLN A 25 16.72 11.86 6.39
N ASN A 26 16.75 12.56 5.26
CA ASN A 26 15.80 13.62 4.91
C ASN A 26 15.65 14.71 6.00
N ASP A 27 16.77 15.15 6.57
CA ASP A 27 16.82 16.13 7.68
C ASP A 27 16.14 15.67 8.98
N GLY A 28 16.01 14.35 9.20
CA GLY A 28 15.51 13.78 10.45
C GLY A 28 16.42 14.08 11.65
N GLU A 29 15.78 14.34 12.79
CA GLU A 29 16.47 14.66 14.03
C GLU A 29 16.65 13.39 14.87
N CYS A 30 17.89 13.07 15.25
CA CYS A 30 18.19 11.87 16.01
C CYS A 30 18.16 12.15 17.52
N HIS A 31 17.41 11.33 18.26
CA HIS A 31 17.37 11.37 19.72
C HIS A 31 17.86 10.03 20.29
N VAL A 32 18.80 10.09 21.24
CA VAL A 32 19.32 8.90 21.93
C VAL A 32 18.30 8.46 22.99
N ILE A 33 18.01 7.16 23.07
CA ILE A 33 17.14 6.58 24.10
C ILE A 33 18.01 5.98 25.21
N ASP A 34 17.72 6.32 26.46
CA ASP A 34 18.47 5.82 27.62
C ASP A 34 18.03 4.40 28.03
N ASP A 35 18.94 3.61 28.61
CA ASP A 35 18.76 2.16 28.89
C ASP A 35 17.59 1.84 29.86
N SER A 36 16.97 2.86 30.48
CA SER A 36 15.87 2.75 31.44
C SER A 36 14.47 2.57 30.81
N HIS A 37 14.30 2.81 29.52
CA HIS A 37 13.01 2.69 28.79
C HIS A 37 13.02 1.55 27.77
N ARG A 38 13.94 0.60 27.96
CA ARG A 38 14.21 -0.54 27.08
C ARG A 38 13.13 -1.61 27.20
N GLY A 39 11.95 -1.31 26.65
CA GLY A 39 11.01 -2.35 26.22
C GLY A 39 11.50 -3.04 24.94
N ASP A 40 10.57 -3.44 24.07
CA ASP A 40 10.77 -4.32 22.90
C ASP A 40 11.54 -3.69 21.71
N VAL A 41 12.26 -2.57 21.91
CA VAL A 41 12.96 -1.82 20.84
C VAL A 41 14.48 -2.02 20.96
N PHE A 42 15.08 -2.63 19.93
CA PHE A 42 16.49 -3.00 19.89
C PHE A 42 17.46 -1.87 19.50
N THR A 43 16.98 -0.66 19.18
CA THR A 43 17.80 0.48 18.73
C THR A 43 18.14 1.44 19.88
N GLN A 44 19.37 1.98 19.90
CA GLN A 44 19.85 2.93 20.92
C GLN A 44 19.45 4.39 20.62
N TYR A 45 18.67 4.62 19.57
CA TYR A 45 18.22 5.94 19.12
C TYR A 45 16.87 5.84 18.42
N ILE A 46 16.19 6.98 18.30
CA ILE A 46 14.97 7.20 17.52
C ILE A 46 15.13 8.43 16.64
N CYS A 47 14.61 8.36 15.42
CA CYS A 47 14.56 9.47 14.49
C CYS A 47 13.21 10.18 14.54
N SER A 48 13.23 11.49 14.76
CA SER A 48 12.08 12.38 14.57
C SER A 48 12.03 12.84 13.12
N CYS A 49 11.05 12.35 12.36
CA CYS A 49 10.98 12.60 10.93
C CYS A 49 10.32 13.93 10.58
N PRO A 50 10.89 14.68 9.60
CA PRO A 50 10.26 15.89 9.11
C PRO A 50 8.95 15.59 8.38
N ARG A 51 8.15 16.64 8.14
CA ARG A 51 6.81 16.49 7.57
C ARG A 51 6.87 15.80 6.22
N GLY A 52 6.04 14.78 6.05
CA GLY A 52 5.99 13.99 4.83
C GLY A 52 7.01 12.85 4.78
N TYR A 53 7.79 12.62 5.84
CA TYR A 53 8.69 11.47 5.96
C TYR A 53 8.29 10.53 7.11
N THR A 54 8.60 9.25 6.94
CA THR A 54 8.33 8.14 7.88
C THR A 54 9.43 7.09 7.74
N GLY A 55 9.43 6.08 8.62
CA GLY A 55 10.46 5.04 8.67
C GLY A 55 11.34 5.17 9.90
N THR A 56 12.17 4.16 10.19
CA THR A 56 13.03 4.16 11.38
C THR A 56 14.15 5.20 11.29
N HIS A 57 14.49 5.61 10.07
CA HIS A 57 15.49 6.60 9.72
C HIS A 57 14.92 7.70 8.84
N CYS A 58 13.60 7.90 8.80
CA CYS A 58 12.96 8.92 7.97
C CYS A 58 13.25 8.80 6.46
N GLU A 59 13.53 7.58 6.01
CA GLU A 59 13.89 7.21 4.66
C GLU A 59 12.70 7.24 3.69
N THR A 60 11.48 7.01 4.18
CA THR A 60 10.28 6.90 3.36
C THR A 60 9.53 8.22 3.28
N THR A 61 9.03 8.60 2.11
CA THR A 61 8.08 9.71 1.96
C THR A 61 6.64 9.25 2.17
N CYS A 62 5.94 9.76 3.19
CA CYS A 62 4.51 9.54 3.44
C CYS A 62 3.63 10.39 2.50
N ALA A 63 3.78 10.20 1.19
CA ALA A 63 2.97 10.84 0.15
C ALA A 63 2.65 9.88 -0.99
N MET A 64 2.64 8.57 -0.70
CA MET A 64 2.40 7.52 -1.69
C MET A 64 0.91 7.44 -2.06
N PRO A 65 0.56 7.06 -3.30
CA PRO A 65 -0.82 6.84 -3.70
C PRO A 65 -1.44 5.69 -2.88
N LEU A 66 -2.61 5.94 -2.29
CA LEU A 66 -3.31 4.96 -1.46
C LEU A 66 -4.08 3.93 -2.29
N GLY A 67 -4.28 4.20 -3.58
CA GLY A 67 -4.68 3.20 -4.57
C GLY A 67 -6.09 3.38 -5.14
N MET A 68 -6.51 4.63 -5.32
CA MET A 68 -7.65 4.96 -6.16
C MET A 68 -7.36 4.61 -7.62
N GLU A 69 -6.18 4.92 -8.15
CA GLU A 69 -5.81 4.61 -9.53
C GLU A 69 -5.57 3.11 -9.75
N THR A 70 -4.80 2.48 -8.85
CA THR A 70 -4.35 1.09 -9.00
C THR A 70 -5.44 0.05 -8.70
N GLY A 71 -6.55 0.44 -8.09
CA GLY A 71 -7.61 -0.48 -7.68
C GLY A 71 -7.37 -1.15 -6.32
N ALA A 72 -6.30 -0.78 -5.60
CA ALA A 72 -6.10 -1.26 -4.23
C ALA A 72 -7.23 -0.82 -3.29
N ILE A 73 -7.78 0.39 -3.51
CA ILE A 73 -9.08 0.80 -2.96
C ILE A 73 -10.17 0.23 -3.85
N ALA A 74 -10.94 -0.73 -3.34
CA ALA A 74 -12.00 -1.40 -4.07
C ALA A 74 -13.22 -0.50 -4.30
N ASP A 75 -14.01 -0.80 -5.33
CA ASP A 75 -15.24 -0.06 -5.67
C ASP A 75 -16.20 0.06 -4.48
N ALA A 76 -16.36 -1.00 -3.70
CA ALA A 76 -17.21 -1.03 -2.50
C ALA A 76 -16.75 -0.07 -1.38
N GLN A 77 -15.52 0.43 -1.44
CA GLN A 77 -14.98 1.38 -0.47
C GLN A 77 -15.29 2.84 -0.82
N ILE A 78 -15.83 3.10 -2.01
CA ILE A 78 -16.10 4.45 -2.51
C ILE A 78 -17.61 4.68 -2.53
N SER A 79 -18.07 5.80 -1.97
CA SER A 79 -19.48 6.17 -1.96
C SER A 79 -19.65 7.67 -2.20
N ALA A 80 -20.83 8.11 -2.63
CA ALA A 80 -21.12 9.52 -2.85
C ALA A 80 -22.52 9.88 -2.36
N SER A 81 -22.76 11.17 -2.16
CA SER A 81 -24.08 11.72 -1.81
C SER A 81 -25.10 11.53 -2.91
N SER A 82 -24.65 11.70 -4.15
CA SER A 82 -25.46 11.65 -5.35
C SER A 82 -24.63 11.30 -6.57
N VAL A 83 -25.32 10.90 -7.62
CA VAL A 83 -24.73 10.53 -8.91
C VAL A 83 -25.51 11.18 -10.03
N TYR A 84 -24.80 11.61 -11.07
CA TYR A 84 -25.41 12.13 -12.28
C TYR A 84 -25.75 11.00 -13.25
N PHE A 85 -26.95 11.08 -13.83
CA PHE A 85 -27.41 10.23 -14.92
C PHE A 85 -27.54 11.07 -16.20
N GLY A 86 -26.77 10.73 -17.23
CA GLY A 86 -26.90 11.32 -18.56
C GLY A 86 -27.94 10.60 -19.42
N PHE A 87 -27.96 10.94 -20.71
CA PHE A 87 -28.92 10.51 -21.75
C PHE A 87 -29.70 9.21 -21.43
N MET A 88 -31.00 9.34 -21.12
CA MET A 88 -31.93 8.24 -20.79
C MET A 88 -31.41 7.23 -19.73
N GLY A 89 -30.55 7.67 -18.82
CA GLY A 89 -29.95 6.82 -17.78
C GLY A 89 -28.80 5.93 -18.25
N LEU A 90 -28.39 6.03 -19.52
CA LEU A 90 -27.33 5.20 -20.12
C LEU A 90 -25.91 5.64 -19.69
N GLN A 91 -25.73 6.91 -19.32
CA GLN A 91 -24.44 7.43 -18.84
C GLN A 91 -24.47 7.59 -17.32
N ARG A 92 -23.82 6.69 -16.59
CA ARG A 92 -23.79 6.65 -15.13
C ARG A 92 -22.44 7.14 -14.59
N TRP A 93 -22.40 8.35 -14.04
CA TRP A 93 -21.18 8.98 -13.50
C TRP A 93 -21.02 8.67 -12.01
N VAL A 94 -20.79 7.40 -11.71
CA VAL A 94 -20.83 6.81 -10.36
C VAL A 94 -19.49 6.98 -9.60
N PRO A 95 -19.48 6.94 -8.25
CA PRO A 95 -18.28 7.15 -7.43
C PRO A 95 -17.10 6.22 -7.78
N GLU A 96 -17.37 4.98 -8.18
CA GLU A 96 -16.36 3.96 -8.52
C GLU A 96 -15.48 4.37 -9.71
N LEU A 97 -15.96 5.31 -10.52
CA LEU A 97 -15.24 5.86 -11.67
C LEU A 97 -14.28 7.00 -11.29
N ALA A 98 -14.30 7.51 -10.06
CA ALA A 98 -13.51 8.65 -9.60
C ALA A 98 -12.00 8.35 -9.42
N ARG A 99 -11.43 7.54 -10.31
CA ARG A 99 -10.04 7.09 -10.27
C ARG A 99 -9.19 7.92 -11.23
N LEU A 100 -7.98 8.29 -10.80
CA LEU A 100 -7.05 9.07 -11.62
C LEU A 100 -6.76 8.37 -12.96
N HIS A 101 -6.52 9.15 -14.01
CA HIS A 101 -6.16 8.67 -15.36
C HIS A 101 -7.14 7.71 -16.05
N ARG A 102 -8.32 7.46 -15.45
CA ARG A 102 -9.34 6.59 -16.06
C ARG A 102 -9.79 7.15 -17.41
N THR A 103 -9.85 6.28 -18.42
CA THR A 103 -10.25 6.60 -19.80
C THR A 103 -11.66 6.08 -20.10
N GLY A 104 -12.26 6.57 -21.18
CA GLY A 104 -13.61 6.20 -21.63
C GLY A 104 -14.55 7.40 -21.77
N ILE A 105 -15.74 7.14 -22.33
CA ILE A 105 -16.80 8.16 -22.51
C ILE A 105 -17.37 8.62 -21.16
N VAL A 106 -17.41 7.70 -20.19
CA VAL A 106 -17.80 7.96 -18.80
C VAL A 106 -16.69 7.43 -17.92
N ASN A 107 -15.93 8.33 -17.32
CA ASN A 107 -14.65 8.00 -16.70
C ASN A 107 -14.39 8.73 -15.38
N ALA A 108 -15.39 9.37 -14.79
CA ALA A 108 -15.28 10.09 -13.53
C ALA A 108 -16.57 9.98 -12.72
N TRP A 109 -16.53 10.43 -11.47
CA TRP A 109 -17.75 10.71 -10.71
C TRP A 109 -18.24 12.12 -11.04
N THR A 110 -19.56 12.28 -11.14
CA THR A 110 -20.21 13.60 -11.24
C THR A 110 -21.42 13.61 -10.32
N ALA A 111 -21.52 14.65 -9.48
CA ALA A 111 -22.66 14.83 -8.60
C ALA A 111 -23.95 15.16 -9.38
N SER A 112 -25.10 14.84 -8.79
CA SER A 112 -26.39 15.23 -9.35
C SER A 112 -26.54 16.75 -9.42
N ASN A 113 -27.18 17.26 -10.47
CA ASN A 113 -27.50 18.68 -10.62
C ASN A 113 -28.51 19.18 -9.57
N TYR A 114 -29.21 18.28 -8.89
CA TYR A 114 -30.16 18.62 -7.82
C TYR A 114 -29.55 18.59 -6.41
N ASP A 115 -28.32 18.06 -6.28
CA ASP A 115 -27.63 17.96 -4.99
C ASP A 115 -26.91 19.27 -4.68
N LYS A 116 -27.40 19.99 -3.67
CA LYS A 116 -26.81 21.26 -3.23
C LYS A 116 -25.56 21.08 -2.37
N ASN A 117 -25.37 19.91 -1.77
CA ASN A 117 -24.27 19.64 -0.83
C ASN A 117 -23.58 18.32 -1.19
N PRO A 118 -23.00 18.21 -2.41
CA PRO A 118 -22.44 16.97 -2.85
C PRO A 118 -21.21 16.58 -2.06
N TRP A 119 -20.98 15.28 -1.91
CA TRP A 119 -19.75 14.74 -1.36
C TRP A 119 -19.41 13.39 -2.01
N ILE A 120 -18.12 13.08 -2.07
CA ILE A 120 -17.62 11.73 -2.35
C ILE A 120 -16.74 11.29 -1.19
N GLN A 121 -16.88 10.03 -0.79
CA GLN A 121 -16.26 9.43 0.39
C GLN A 121 -15.45 8.21 0.00
N VAL A 122 -14.31 8.04 0.66
CA VAL A 122 -13.51 6.82 0.62
C VAL A 122 -13.40 6.26 2.04
N ASN A 123 -13.69 4.97 2.18
CA ASN A 123 -13.43 4.18 3.39
C ASN A 123 -12.13 3.41 3.22
N LEU A 124 -11.07 3.81 3.93
CA LEU A 124 -9.76 3.18 3.87
C LEU A 124 -9.70 1.83 4.61
N MET A 125 -10.81 1.39 5.22
CA MET A 125 -11.00 0.14 5.98
C MET A 125 -10.18 0.03 7.27
N ARG A 126 -9.09 0.77 7.37
CA ARG A 126 -8.20 0.90 8.54
C ARG A 126 -7.84 2.36 8.75
N LYS A 127 -7.26 2.67 9.91
CA LYS A 127 -6.69 4.00 10.17
C LYS A 127 -5.43 4.18 9.32
N MET A 128 -5.42 5.21 8.50
CA MET A 128 -4.32 5.60 7.64
C MET A 128 -3.91 7.03 7.94
N ARG A 129 -2.65 7.37 7.65
CA ARG A 129 -2.17 8.75 7.67
C ARG A 129 -2.30 9.33 6.27
N VAL A 130 -3.27 10.21 6.07
CA VAL A 130 -3.55 10.88 4.79
C VAL A 130 -2.88 12.24 4.79
N THR A 131 -2.04 12.50 3.79
CA THR A 131 -1.17 13.68 3.72
C THR A 131 -1.51 14.60 2.56
N GLY A 132 -2.34 14.15 1.61
CA GLY A 132 -2.78 14.99 0.52
C GLY A 132 -3.79 14.32 -0.40
N VAL A 133 -4.15 15.06 -1.45
CA VAL A 133 -5.05 14.60 -2.50
C VAL A 133 -4.63 15.17 -3.84
N VAL A 134 -4.73 14.34 -4.88
CA VAL A 134 -4.53 14.72 -6.27
C VAL A 134 -5.88 14.70 -6.97
N THR A 135 -6.27 15.78 -7.65
CA THR A 135 -7.56 15.90 -8.33
C THR A 135 -7.38 16.12 -9.84
N GLN A 136 -8.35 15.63 -10.62
CA GLN A 136 -8.42 15.75 -12.06
C GLN A 136 -9.90 15.87 -12.49
N GLY A 137 -10.19 16.68 -13.51
CA GLY A 137 -11.56 16.82 -14.07
C GLY A 137 -11.91 15.72 -15.06
N ALA A 138 -12.94 15.92 -15.89
CA ALA A 138 -13.24 15.09 -17.06
C ALA A 138 -13.92 15.91 -18.18
N SER A 139 -14.16 15.28 -19.33
CA SER A 139 -14.87 15.89 -20.45
C SER A 139 -16.18 15.16 -20.69
N ARG A 140 -17.27 15.90 -20.82
CA ARG A 140 -18.59 15.35 -21.15
C ARG A 140 -19.12 16.04 -22.41
N GLY A 141 -19.28 15.26 -23.48
CA GLY A 141 -19.78 15.77 -24.76
C GLY A 141 -18.92 16.88 -25.38
N GLY A 142 -17.59 16.87 -25.10
CA GLY A 142 -16.66 17.92 -25.56
C GLY A 142 -16.52 19.10 -24.60
N THR A 143 -17.35 19.20 -23.56
CA THR A 143 -17.28 20.26 -22.55
C THR A 143 -16.44 19.81 -21.36
N ALA A 144 -15.48 20.64 -20.94
CA ALA A 144 -14.65 20.39 -19.77
C ALA A 144 -15.44 20.63 -18.47
N GLU A 145 -15.53 19.60 -17.64
CA GLU A 145 -16.17 19.64 -16.32
C GLU A 145 -15.16 19.29 -15.25
N TYR A 146 -15.07 20.13 -14.21
CA TYR A 146 -14.06 19.97 -13.18
C TYR A 146 -14.40 20.71 -11.89
N LEU A 147 -13.77 20.26 -10.81
CA LEU A 147 -13.88 20.85 -9.48
C LEU A 147 -12.97 22.07 -9.36
N LYS A 148 -13.52 23.27 -9.12
CA LYS A 148 -12.73 24.51 -8.94
C LYS A 148 -12.22 24.67 -7.52
N THR A 149 -13.07 24.44 -6.53
CA THR A 149 -12.70 24.53 -5.11
C THR A 149 -13.46 23.51 -4.29
N PHE A 150 -12.85 23.01 -3.23
CA PHE A 150 -13.44 21.98 -2.37
C PHE A 150 -12.95 22.06 -0.94
N LYS A 151 -13.67 21.41 -0.04
CA LYS A 151 -13.25 21.17 1.35
C LYS A 151 -12.99 19.68 1.54
N VAL A 152 -12.13 19.36 2.50
CA VAL A 152 -11.89 17.96 2.91
C VAL A 152 -12.45 17.76 4.30
N ALA A 153 -13.37 16.81 4.41
CA ALA A 153 -13.88 16.32 5.67
C ALA A 153 -13.29 14.94 5.97
N TYR A 154 -13.07 14.62 7.24
CA TYR A 154 -12.47 13.36 7.65
C TYR A 154 -13.13 12.82 8.91
N SER A 155 -13.04 11.51 9.10
CA SER A 155 -13.61 10.82 10.24
C SER A 155 -12.87 9.52 10.55
N VAL A 156 -12.86 9.15 11.83
CA VAL A 156 -12.30 7.88 12.31
C VAL A 156 -13.39 6.81 12.42
N ASP A 157 -14.65 7.21 12.65
CA ASP A 157 -15.78 6.30 12.92
C ASP A 157 -16.81 6.25 11.78
N GLY A 158 -16.71 7.15 10.80
CA GLY A 158 -17.65 7.28 9.70
C GLY A 158 -18.99 7.91 10.10
N ARG A 159 -19.13 8.37 11.35
CA ARG A 159 -20.34 9.01 11.88
C ARG A 159 -20.13 10.51 12.07
N LYS A 160 -19.04 10.89 12.73
CA LYS A 160 -18.71 12.30 13.01
C LYS A 160 -17.60 12.77 12.07
N PHE A 161 -17.93 13.70 11.18
CA PHE A 161 -16.98 14.29 10.25
C PHE A 161 -16.51 15.66 10.74
N GLN A 162 -15.22 15.90 10.57
CA GLN A 162 -14.56 17.18 10.86
C GLN A 162 -13.91 17.71 9.58
N PHE A 163 -13.87 19.01 9.39
CA PHE A 163 -13.20 19.62 8.25
C PHE A 163 -11.75 19.98 8.60
N ILE A 164 -10.86 19.89 7.61
CA ILE A 164 -9.53 20.49 7.72
C ILE A 164 -9.71 22.01 7.89
N ARG A 165 -8.94 22.60 8.80
CA ARG A 165 -8.93 24.05 9.08
C ARG A 165 -7.59 24.65 8.73
N ASP A 166 -7.59 25.95 8.39
CA ASP A 166 -6.34 26.69 8.19
C ASP A 166 -5.64 26.95 9.52
N ALA A 167 -4.31 26.96 9.51
CA ALA A 167 -3.50 27.21 10.69
C ALA A 167 -3.73 28.64 11.20
N GLY A 168 -4.51 28.78 12.28
CA GLY A 168 -4.79 30.07 12.93
C GLY A 168 -6.18 30.66 12.64
N ASP A 169 -7.02 30.01 11.82
CA ASP A 169 -8.42 30.41 11.62
C ASP A 169 -9.38 29.30 12.08
N SER A 170 -10.56 29.72 12.55
CA SER A 170 -11.68 28.86 12.92
C SER A 170 -12.44 28.30 11.71
N LYS A 171 -12.19 28.85 10.51
CA LYS A 171 -12.85 28.49 9.26
C LYS A 171 -12.28 27.22 8.63
N ASP A 172 -13.14 26.50 7.92
CA ASP A 172 -12.74 25.32 7.15
C ASP A 172 -11.83 25.74 5.98
N LYS A 173 -10.71 25.03 5.82
CA LYS A 173 -9.77 25.21 4.73
C LYS A 173 -10.42 24.91 3.38
N VAL A 174 -10.34 25.86 2.45
CA VAL A 174 -10.84 25.70 1.08
C VAL A 174 -9.65 25.44 0.15
N PHE A 175 -9.63 24.26 -0.44
CA PHE A 175 -8.61 23.83 -1.38
C PHE A 175 -8.94 24.28 -2.80
N VAL A 176 -7.91 24.66 -3.54
CA VAL A 176 -8.00 25.00 -4.96
C VAL A 176 -7.91 23.71 -5.77
N GLY A 177 -8.92 23.47 -6.59
CA GLY A 177 -9.01 22.34 -7.50
C GLY A 177 -8.38 22.63 -8.87
N ASN A 178 -9.00 22.06 -9.90
CA ASN A 178 -8.52 22.07 -11.27
C ASN A 178 -8.95 23.34 -12.03
N VAL A 179 -8.22 23.62 -13.11
CA VAL A 179 -8.52 24.70 -14.07
C VAL A 179 -8.99 24.16 -15.43
N ASP A 180 -8.86 22.85 -15.64
CA ASP A 180 -9.21 22.14 -16.86
C ASP A 180 -9.70 20.71 -16.54
N ASN A 181 -9.93 19.90 -17.57
CA ASN A 181 -10.42 18.54 -17.46
C ASN A 181 -9.35 17.44 -17.30
N SER A 182 -8.06 17.76 -17.45
CA SER A 182 -7.00 16.73 -17.63
C SER A 182 -5.74 16.98 -16.82
N GLY A 183 -5.41 18.24 -16.55
CA GLY A 183 -4.35 18.64 -15.64
C GLY A 183 -4.57 18.11 -14.24
N LEU A 184 -3.49 17.64 -13.63
CA LEU A 184 -3.46 17.16 -12.26
C LEU A 184 -3.27 18.36 -11.32
N LYS A 185 -4.06 18.40 -10.24
CA LYS A 185 -3.86 19.36 -9.15
C LYS A 185 -3.55 18.62 -7.87
N VAL A 186 -2.35 18.82 -7.33
CA VAL A 186 -1.91 18.26 -6.05
C VAL A 186 -2.20 19.28 -4.95
N ASN A 187 -2.82 18.81 -3.86
CA ASN A 187 -3.05 19.56 -2.63
C ASN A 187 -2.52 18.74 -1.44
N MET A 188 -1.41 19.18 -0.84
CA MET A 188 -0.89 18.60 0.39
C MET A 188 -1.57 19.23 1.60
N PHE A 189 -1.76 18.45 2.65
CA PHE A 189 -2.32 18.90 3.92
C PHE A 189 -1.18 19.37 4.84
N ASP A 190 -1.34 20.56 5.43
CA ASP A 190 -0.32 21.12 6.33
C ASP A 190 -0.12 20.24 7.58
N VAL A 191 -1.20 19.57 7.99
CA VAL A 191 -1.24 18.60 9.09
C VAL A 191 -1.69 17.24 8.52
N PRO A 192 -0.90 16.17 8.68
CA PRO A 192 -1.31 14.83 8.26
C PRO A 192 -2.50 14.35 9.08
N LEU A 193 -3.47 13.71 8.42
CA LEU A 193 -4.71 13.25 9.04
C LEU A 193 -4.64 11.75 9.35
N GLU A 194 -4.84 11.35 10.61
CA GLU A 194 -4.94 9.94 11.00
C GLU A 194 -6.41 9.48 11.05
N VAL A 195 -6.88 8.91 9.94
CA VAL A 195 -8.31 8.77 9.65
C VAL A 195 -8.62 7.48 8.90
N GLN A 196 -9.87 7.03 8.96
CA GLN A 196 -10.35 5.89 8.17
C GLN A 196 -11.24 6.36 7.01
N TYR A 197 -11.99 7.43 7.21
CA TYR A 197 -12.90 7.96 6.21
C TYR A 197 -12.44 9.35 5.77
N VAL A 198 -12.36 9.55 4.45
CA VAL A 198 -12.06 10.85 3.85
C VAL A 198 -13.21 11.21 2.91
N ARG A 199 -13.68 12.45 3.01
CA ARG A 199 -14.73 13.05 2.18
C ARG A 199 -14.18 14.27 1.46
N LEU A 200 -14.33 14.29 0.14
CA LEU A 200 -14.16 15.50 -0.65
C LEU A 200 -15.54 16.13 -0.85
N VAL A 201 -15.65 17.40 -0.49
CA VAL A 201 -16.90 18.17 -0.54
C VAL A 201 -16.72 19.33 -1.53
N PRO A 202 -17.25 19.20 -2.75
CA PRO A 202 -17.23 20.29 -3.71
C PRO A 202 -17.89 21.58 -3.19
N VAL A 203 -17.23 22.71 -3.42
CA VAL A 203 -17.75 24.06 -3.08
C VAL A 203 -18.09 24.85 -4.34
N ALA A 204 -17.21 24.79 -5.35
CA ALA A 204 -17.45 25.43 -6.64
C ALA A 204 -16.94 24.54 -7.78
N CYS A 205 -17.69 24.50 -8.87
CA CYS A 205 -17.46 23.59 -9.99
C CYS A 205 -17.58 24.35 -11.32
N HIS A 206 -16.92 23.87 -12.37
CA HIS A 206 -17.06 24.37 -13.73
C HIS A 206 -18.02 23.46 -14.51
N HIS A 207 -19.18 23.99 -14.91
CA HIS A 207 -20.32 23.28 -15.50
C HIS A 207 -20.93 22.17 -14.63
N GLY A 208 -20.14 21.16 -14.23
CA GLY A 208 -20.54 20.05 -13.37
C GLY A 208 -19.49 19.78 -12.30
N CYS A 209 -19.93 19.29 -11.14
CA CYS A 209 -19.02 18.84 -10.09
C CYS A 209 -18.49 17.44 -10.44
N THR A 210 -17.47 17.42 -11.29
CA THR A 210 -16.86 16.21 -11.85
C THR A 210 -15.44 16.03 -11.32
N LEU A 211 -15.12 14.80 -10.91
CA LEU A 211 -13.87 14.51 -10.21
C LEU A 211 -13.36 13.09 -10.49
N ARG A 212 -12.05 13.02 -10.77
CA ARG A 212 -11.17 11.86 -10.61
C ARG A 212 -10.11 12.25 -9.58
N PHE A 213 -9.76 11.36 -8.65
CA PHE A 213 -8.77 11.70 -7.64
C PHE A 213 -7.97 10.50 -7.15
N GLU A 214 -6.86 10.82 -6.49
CA GLU A 214 -6.01 9.88 -5.75
C GLU A 214 -5.72 10.46 -4.37
N LEU A 215 -5.78 9.63 -3.33
CA LEU A 215 -5.41 10.03 -1.98
C LEU A 215 -3.94 9.71 -1.75
N LEU A 216 -3.22 10.63 -1.13
CA LEU A 216 -1.81 10.45 -0.79
C LEU A 216 -1.68 10.21 0.71
N GLY A 217 -0.79 9.28 1.08
CA GLY A 217 -0.56 8.97 2.48
C GLY A 217 0.33 7.77 2.72
N CYS A 218 0.25 7.26 3.95
CA CYS A 218 0.92 6.04 4.40
C CYS A 218 0.14 5.42 5.57
N GLU A 219 0.57 4.26 6.08
CA GLU A 219 -0.03 3.65 7.27
C GLU A 219 0.45 4.37 8.56
N VAL A 220 -0.42 4.48 9.57
CA VAL A 220 -0.15 5.24 10.81
C VAL A 220 1.08 4.70 11.56
N ASN A 221 1.28 3.38 11.56
CA ASN A 221 2.40 2.75 12.25
C ASN A 221 3.69 2.74 11.42
N GLY A 222 3.70 3.29 10.19
CA GLY A 222 4.86 3.28 9.29
C GLY A 222 5.35 1.88 8.89
N CYS A 223 4.65 0.81 9.26
CA CYS A 223 5.07 -0.57 9.07
C CYS A 223 4.40 -1.21 7.86
N ALA A 224 4.36 -0.52 6.72
CA ALA A 224 3.72 -1.02 5.50
C ALA A 224 4.60 -0.81 4.26
N GLU A 225 5.90 -0.71 4.51
CA GLU A 225 6.91 -0.51 3.49
C GLU A 225 7.20 -1.84 2.79
N PRO A 226 7.61 -1.81 1.51
CA PRO A 226 8.07 -3.01 0.82
C PRO A 226 9.25 -3.63 1.57
N LEU A 227 9.19 -4.95 1.82
CA LEU A 227 10.23 -5.66 2.57
C LEU A 227 11.44 -6.04 1.69
N GLY A 228 11.32 -5.88 0.38
CA GLY A 228 12.46 -5.88 -0.54
C GLY A 228 12.40 -6.90 -1.67
N LEU A 229 11.20 -7.36 -2.06
CA LEU A 229 11.08 -8.26 -3.21
C LEU A 229 11.23 -7.48 -4.52
N GLU A 230 10.61 -6.32 -4.67
CA GLU A 230 10.66 -5.49 -5.88
C GLU A 230 12.04 -4.88 -6.12
N ASP A 231 12.65 -4.28 -5.10
CA ASP A 231 13.91 -3.54 -5.17
C ASP A 231 15.17 -4.44 -5.17
N ASN A 232 15.00 -5.76 -4.99
CA ASN A 232 16.05 -6.76 -4.86
C ASN A 232 16.88 -6.70 -3.57
N SER A 233 16.41 -5.99 -2.53
CA SER A 233 16.99 -6.02 -1.19
C SER A 233 16.94 -7.44 -0.57
N ILE A 234 15.89 -8.21 -0.89
CA ILE A 234 15.82 -9.65 -0.62
C ILE A 234 16.52 -10.38 -1.79
N PRO A 235 17.70 -11.01 -1.62
CA PRO A 235 18.39 -11.76 -2.66
C PRO A 235 17.63 -13.01 -3.15
N ASP A 236 17.89 -13.40 -4.40
CA ASP A 236 17.23 -14.55 -5.07
C ASP A 236 17.27 -15.85 -4.26
N ARG A 237 18.38 -16.10 -3.54
CA ARG A 237 18.55 -17.30 -2.70
C ARG A 237 17.54 -17.42 -1.55
N GLN A 238 16.90 -16.32 -1.18
CA GLN A 238 15.90 -16.27 -0.11
C GLN A 238 14.48 -16.53 -0.60
N ILE A 239 14.29 -16.70 -1.90
CA ILE A 239 12.98 -16.97 -2.50
C ILE A 239 12.97 -18.42 -3.00
N THR A 240 12.16 -19.25 -2.38
CA THR A 240 12.05 -20.68 -2.68
C THR A 240 10.59 -21.06 -2.93
N ALA A 241 10.33 -22.22 -3.53
CA ALA A 241 8.97 -22.70 -3.76
C ALA A 241 8.91 -24.21 -3.71
N SER A 242 7.69 -24.74 -3.63
CA SER A 242 7.39 -26.17 -3.73
C SER A 242 7.80 -26.78 -5.07
N SER A 243 7.57 -26.05 -6.17
CA SER A 243 7.85 -26.53 -7.52
C SER A 243 8.10 -25.37 -8.48
N THR A 244 8.51 -25.67 -9.72
CA THR A 244 8.80 -24.66 -10.74
C THR A 244 8.46 -25.17 -12.12
N TYR A 245 7.68 -24.38 -12.86
CA TYR A 245 7.35 -24.67 -14.25
C TYR A 245 8.48 -24.30 -15.21
N ARG A 246 8.67 -25.12 -16.24
CA ARG A 246 9.58 -24.87 -17.37
C ARG A 246 8.80 -25.00 -18.67
N THR A 247 8.75 -23.92 -19.44
CA THR A 247 8.07 -23.94 -20.75
C THR A 247 8.87 -24.86 -21.69
N TRP A 248 8.17 -25.84 -22.27
CA TRP A 248 8.75 -26.90 -23.11
C TRP A 248 9.88 -27.70 -22.45
N GLY A 249 9.98 -27.71 -21.11
CA GLY A 249 11.06 -28.39 -20.39
C GLY A 249 12.44 -27.76 -20.56
N LEU A 250 12.54 -26.57 -21.16
CA LEU A 250 13.81 -25.88 -21.40
C LEU A 250 14.20 -25.00 -20.22
N ASN A 251 15.44 -25.15 -19.73
CA ASN A 251 15.95 -24.34 -18.62
C ASN A 251 15.93 -22.84 -18.92
N ALA A 252 16.15 -22.46 -20.18
CA ALA A 252 16.10 -21.06 -20.63
C ALA A 252 14.72 -20.41 -20.49
N PHE A 253 13.65 -21.21 -20.35
CA PHE A 253 12.26 -20.76 -20.25
C PHE A 253 11.62 -21.19 -18.93
N SER A 254 12.34 -20.97 -17.82
CA SER A 254 11.93 -21.40 -16.48
C SER A 254 11.31 -20.24 -15.70
N TRP A 255 10.25 -20.55 -14.96
CA TRP A 255 9.51 -19.60 -14.11
C TRP A 255 9.92 -19.75 -12.64
N TYR A 256 11.21 -19.53 -12.38
CA TYR A 256 11.81 -19.78 -11.07
C TYR A 256 11.23 -18.91 -9.94
N PRO A 257 11.31 -19.36 -8.68
CA PRO A 257 10.76 -18.64 -7.52
C PRO A 257 11.29 -17.21 -7.39
N PHE A 258 12.57 -16.98 -7.64
CA PHE A 258 13.21 -15.67 -7.56
C PHE A 258 12.74 -14.65 -8.62
N TYR A 259 11.92 -15.08 -9.58
CA TYR A 259 11.20 -14.18 -10.48
C TYR A 259 9.89 -13.66 -9.91
N ALA A 260 9.43 -14.15 -8.75
CA ALA A 260 8.19 -13.72 -8.08
C ALA A 260 8.27 -12.32 -7.43
N ARG A 261 8.91 -11.37 -8.08
CA ARG A 261 9.06 -9.99 -7.60
C ARG A 261 7.99 -9.11 -8.21
N LEU A 262 7.37 -8.24 -7.43
CA LEU A 262 6.37 -7.29 -7.92
C LEU A 262 6.94 -6.46 -9.08
N ASP A 263 6.11 -6.19 -10.09
CA ASP A 263 6.44 -5.39 -11.28
C ASP A 263 7.69 -5.81 -12.07
N LYS A 264 8.19 -7.03 -11.82
CA LYS A 264 9.29 -7.60 -12.61
C LYS A 264 8.93 -7.59 -14.08
N GLN A 265 9.85 -7.09 -14.89
CA GLN A 265 9.75 -7.01 -16.34
C GLN A 265 10.57 -8.13 -17.00
N GLY A 266 10.23 -8.44 -18.25
CA GLY A 266 10.93 -9.45 -19.05
C GLY A 266 10.02 -10.58 -19.53
N LYS A 267 10.59 -11.52 -20.27
CA LYS A 267 9.85 -12.67 -20.84
C LYS A 267 9.44 -13.69 -19.78
N PHE A 268 10.28 -13.87 -18.76
CA PHE A 268 10.04 -14.74 -17.60
C PHE A 268 10.15 -13.87 -16.38
N ASN A 269 8.99 -13.43 -15.89
CA ASN A 269 8.91 -12.34 -14.93
C ASN A 269 8.07 -12.68 -13.70
N ALA A 270 7.74 -13.95 -13.49
CA ALA A 270 6.99 -14.42 -12.35
C ALA A 270 7.47 -15.81 -11.93
N TRP A 271 7.01 -16.26 -10.77
CA TRP A 271 7.05 -17.68 -10.42
C TRP A 271 5.79 -18.36 -10.92
N THR A 272 5.94 -19.55 -11.50
CA THR A 272 4.83 -20.43 -11.87
C THR A 272 5.08 -21.83 -11.31
N ALA A 273 4.08 -22.38 -10.62
CA ALA A 273 4.17 -23.73 -10.09
C ALA A 273 4.17 -24.77 -11.23
N GLN A 274 4.91 -25.86 -11.05
CA GLN A 274 4.96 -26.95 -12.03
C GLN A 274 3.60 -27.62 -12.19
N SER A 275 2.94 -27.86 -11.06
CA SER A 275 1.62 -28.46 -10.96
C SER A 275 0.62 -27.44 -10.43
N ASN A 276 -0.64 -27.52 -10.87
CA ASN A 276 -1.73 -26.70 -10.36
C ASN A 276 -2.40 -27.41 -9.18
N SER A 277 -1.70 -27.52 -8.05
CA SER A 277 -2.19 -28.16 -6.83
C SER A 277 -2.34 -27.15 -5.70
N ALA A 278 -3.32 -27.36 -4.82
CA ALA A 278 -3.47 -26.57 -3.59
C ALA A 278 -2.35 -26.83 -2.55
N SER A 279 -1.47 -27.81 -2.81
CA SER A 279 -0.26 -28.07 -2.01
C SER A 279 0.94 -27.21 -2.39
N GLU A 280 0.84 -26.40 -3.44
CA GLU A 280 1.93 -25.54 -3.89
C GLU A 280 2.12 -24.35 -2.95
N TRP A 281 3.35 -23.87 -2.83
CA TRP A 281 3.69 -22.72 -2.00
C TRP A 281 4.86 -21.94 -2.59
N LEU A 282 4.81 -20.63 -2.42
CA LEU A 282 5.95 -19.73 -2.61
C LEU A 282 6.41 -19.26 -1.23
N GLN A 283 7.70 -19.37 -0.94
CA GLN A 283 8.31 -19.02 0.33
C GLN A 283 9.32 -17.90 0.16
N VAL A 284 9.30 -16.98 1.13
CA VAL A 284 10.26 -15.87 1.24
C VAL A 284 10.91 -15.93 2.62
N ASP A 285 12.23 -16.00 2.67
CA ASP A 285 13.05 -15.82 3.89
C ASP A 285 13.45 -14.35 4.02
N LEU A 286 12.92 -13.66 5.03
CA LEU A 286 13.20 -12.26 5.32
C LEU A 286 14.60 -12.04 5.94
N GLY A 287 15.33 -13.12 6.26
CA GLY A 287 16.67 -13.11 6.85
C GLY A 287 16.66 -12.90 8.37
N SER A 288 15.81 -12.01 8.86
CA SER A 288 15.54 -11.77 10.28
C SER A 288 14.02 -11.82 10.54
N GLN A 289 13.65 -11.90 11.82
CA GLN A 289 12.25 -11.72 12.19
C GLN A 289 11.83 -10.27 11.89
N LYS A 290 10.74 -10.12 11.14
CA LYS A 290 10.12 -8.84 10.81
C LYS A 290 8.61 -8.89 11.10
N GLN A 291 8.00 -7.74 11.35
CA GLN A 291 6.56 -7.56 11.42
C GLN A 291 5.98 -7.44 10.02
N VAL A 292 5.25 -8.47 9.62
CA VAL A 292 4.56 -8.51 8.33
C VAL A 292 3.15 -7.99 8.51
N THR A 293 2.80 -6.95 7.75
CA THR A 293 1.52 -6.25 7.83
C THR A 293 0.66 -6.44 6.60
N GLY A 294 1.25 -6.86 5.47
CA GLY A 294 0.48 -7.13 4.26
C GLY A 294 1.26 -7.79 3.16
N VAL A 295 0.58 -7.96 2.03
CA VAL A 295 1.10 -8.56 0.82
C VAL A 295 0.43 -7.91 -0.39
N VAL A 296 1.23 -7.65 -1.42
CA VAL A 296 0.76 -7.22 -2.74
C VAL A 296 1.01 -8.38 -3.70
N THR A 297 -0.01 -8.78 -4.45
CA THR A 297 0.11 -9.84 -5.45
C THR A 297 -0.18 -9.29 -6.84
N GLN A 298 0.45 -9.89 -7.84
CA GLN A 298 0.28 -9.57 -9.25
C GLN A 298 0.40 -10.86 -10.07
N GLY A 299 -0.39 -10.99 -11.14
CA GLY A 299 -0.31 -12.12 -12.06
C GLY A 299 0.83 -11.99 -13.07
N ALA A 300 0.79 -12.79 -14.14
CA ALA A 300 1.63 -12.60 -15.32
C ALA A 300 0.96 -13.14 -16.59
N ARG A 301 1.68 -13.06 -17.71
CA ARG A 301 1.20 -13.54 -19.01
C ARG A 301 2.28 -14.39 -19.65
N ASP A 302 1.91 -15.60 -20.05
CA ASP A 302 2.78 -16.52 -20.77
C ASP A 302 2.24 -16.73 -22.20
N PHE A 303 3.02 -16.36 -23.22
CA PHE A 303 2.63 -16.42 -24.63
C PHE A 303 1.20 -15.91 -24.95
N GLY A 304 0.79 -14.80 -24.33
CA GLY A 304 -0.54 -14.22 -24.53
C GLY A 304 -1.62 -14.77 -23.60
N HIS A 305 -1.37 -15.87 -22.90
CA HIS A 305 -2.29 -16.45 -21.91
C HIS A 305 -2.12 -15.80 -20.54
N ILE A 306 -3.21 -15.20 -20.05
CA ILE A 306 -3.29 -14.56 -18.74
C ILE A 306 -3.30 -15.64 -17.64
N GLN A 307 -2.43 -15.51 -16.65
CA GLN A 307 -2.30 -16.45 -15.53
C GLN A 307 -2.13 -15.67 -14.22
N TYR A 308 -2.90 -16.05 -13.20
CA TYR A 308 -2.86 -15.38 -11.91
C TYR A 308 -3.49 -16.24 -10.81
N VAL A 309 -3.14 -15.94 -9.55
CA VAL A 309 -3.80 -16.52 -8.38
C VAL A 309 -4.98 -15.64 -7.98
N ALA A 310 -6.17 -16.24 -7.94
CA ALA A 310 -7.44 -15.59 -7.63
C ALA A 310 -7.77 -15.61 -6.14
N ALA A 311 -7.24 -16.57 -5.38
CA ALA A 311 -7.35 -16.62 -3.92
C ALA A 311 -6.18 -17.40 -3.30
N TYR A 312 -5.75 -16.99 -2.12
CA TYR A 312 -4.64 -17.63 -1.41
C TYR A 312 -4.78 -17.54 0.10
N LYS A 313 -4.07 -18.40 0.82
CA LYS A 313 -3.82 -18.32 2.27
C LYS A 313 -2.37 -17.88 2.51
N VAL A 314 -2.09 -17.45 3.73
CA VAL A 314 -0.73 -17.08 4.16
C VAL A 314 -0.36 -17.95 5.35
N SER A 315 0.87 -18.48 5.33
CA SER A 315 1.46 -19.22 6.45
C SER A 315 2.80 -18.59 6.83
N HIS A 316 3.16 -18.64 8.10
CA HIS A 316 4.35 -17.98 8.61
C HIS A 316 5.09 -18.85 9.62
N SER A 317 6.40 -18.60 9.73
CA SER A 317 7.31 -19.36 10.60
C SER A 317 8.52 -18.51 11.02
N ASN A 318 9.13 -18.85 12.16
CA ASN A 318 10.39 -18.26 12.61
C ASN A 318 11.59 -19.23 12.45
N ASP A 319 11.33 -20.53 12.36
CA ASP A 319 12.35 -21.58 12.25
C ASP A 319 12.40 -22.24 10.86
N GLY A 320 11.40 -21.98 10.00
CA GLY A 320 11.25 -22.60 8.69
C GLY A 320 10.72 -24.04 8.72
N VAL A 321 10.46 -24.58 9.91
CA VAL A 321 10.05 -25.97 10.14
C VAL A 321 8.60 -26.03 10.64
N ASN A 322 8.28 -25.23 11.66
CA ASN A 322 6.94 -25.13 12.23
C ASN A 322 6.20 -23.97 11.59
N TRP A 323 5.06 -24.29 10.95
CA TRP A 323 4.30 -23.34 10.15
C TRP A 323 2.93 -23.09 10.76
N THR A 324 2.57 -21.81 10.88
CA THR A 324 1.26 -21.38 11.38
C THR A 324 0.51 -20.66 10.26
N GLU A 325 -0.67 -21.16 9.90
CA GLU A 325 -1.55 -20.47 8.95
C GLU A 325 -2.18 -19.22 9.61
N TYR A 326 -2.21 -18.11 8.88
CA TYR A 326 -2.81 -16.87 9.33
C TYR A 326 -4.32 -17.01 9.49
N ARG A 327 -4.84 -16.48 10.60
CA ARG A 327 -6.26 -16.51 10.99
C ARG A 327 -6.67 -15.12 11.46
N ASP A 328 -7.92 -14.74 11.19
CA ASP A 328 -8.50 -13.54 11.78
C ASP A 328 -8.89 -13.83 13.24
N GLN A 329 -8.83 -12.82 14.12
CA GLN A 329 -9.10 -12.99 15.57
C GLN A 329 -10.47 -13.59 15.89
N ARG A 330 -11.42 -13.52 14.95
CA ARG A 330 -12.82 -13.98 15.12
C ARG A 330 -13.15 -15.27 14.37
N ALA A 331 -12.20 -15.84 13.62
CA ALA A 331 -12.44 -17.01 12.77
C ALA A 331 -11.68 -18.24 13.27
N ALA A 332 -12.37 -19.38 13.32
CA ALA A 332 -11.74 -20.67 13.63
C ALA A 332 -10.86 -21.18 12.48
N ASP A 333 -11.25 -20.89 11.24
CA ASP A 333 -10.58 -21.32 10.02
C ASP A 333 -9.54 -20.32 9.53
N SER A 334 -8.56 -20.83 8.77
CA SER A 334 -7.53 -20.02 8.12
C SER A 334 -8.13 -19.03 7.13
N LYS A 335 -7.66 -17.77 7.18
CA LYS A 335 -8.17 -16.70 6.35
C LYS A 335 -7.79 -16.91 4.88
N ILE A 336 -8.78 -16.84 4.00
CA ILE A 336 -8.60 -16.82 2.56
C ILE A 336 -8.63 -15.37 2.09
N PHE A 337 -7.57 -14.94 1.41
CA PHE A 337 -7.44 -13.63 0.81
C PHE A 337 -7.88 -13.65 -0.66
N PRO A 338 -8.71 -12.69 -1.10
CA PRO A 338 -9.00 -12.51 -2.51
C PRO A 338 -7.75 -11.98 -3.22
N GLY A 339 -7.31 -12.71 -4.25
CA GLY A 339 -6.15 -12.38 -5.08
C GLY A 339 -6.51 -11.51 -6.29
N ASN A 340 -5.78 -11.73 -7.38
CA ASN A 340 -5.87 -10.94 -8.60
C ASN A 340 -7.09 -11.33 -9.45
N LEU A 341 -7.51 -10.39 -10.31
CA LEU A 341 -8.55 -10.60 -11.32
C LEU A 341 -7.99 -10.56 -12.76
N ASP A 342 -6.72 -10.17 -12.91
CA ASP A 342 -6.02 -10.07 -14.19
C ASP A 342 -4.51 -10.33 -14.00
N ASN A 343 -3.71 -10.16 -15.07
CA ASN A 343 -2.27 -10.42 -15.05
C ASN A 343 -1.39 -9.27 -14.53
N ASN A 344 -1.88 -8.03 -14.44
CA ASN A 344 -1.02 -6.85 -14.27
C ASN A 344 -1.44 -5.90 -13.14
N SER A 345 -2.72 -5.83 -12.82
CA SER A 345 -3.21 -5.00 -11.72
C SER A 345 -2.71 -5.57 -10.39
N HIS A 346 -2.28 -4.68 -9.51
CA HIS A 346 -1.85 -5.03 -8.17
C HIS A 346 -3.07 -5.34 -7.30
N LYS A 347 -2.97 -6.40 -6.51
CA LYS A 347 -3.92 -6.67 -5.44
C LYS A 347 -3.20 -6.57 -4.10
N LYS A 348 -3.45 -5.50 -3.37
CA LYS A 348 -2.96 -5.31 -2.01
C LYS A 348 -3.96 -5.91 -1.01
N ASN A 349 -3.48 -6.83 -0.17
CA ASN A 349 -4.19 -7.34 0.99
C ASN A 349 -3.37 -7.08 2.23
N MET A 350 -3.98 -6.42 3.20
CA MET A 350 -3.34 -6.11 4.46
C MET A 350 -3.92 -6.99 5.57
N PHE A 351 -3.07 -7.48 6.46
CA PHE A 351 -3.47 -8.27 7.61
C PHE A 351 -4.19 -7.37 8.62
N GLU A 352 -5.26 -7.90 9.25
CA GLU A 352 -5.98 -7.20 10.31
C GLU A 352 -5.14 -7.20 11.59
N THR A 353 -4.48 -8.34 11.87
CA THR A 353 -3.50 -8.48 12.93
C THR A 353 -2.13 -8.72 12.32
N PRO A 354 -1.21 -7.73 12.32
CA PRO A 354 0.19 -7.96 11.95
C PRO A 354 0.81 -9.11 12.73
N PHE A 355 1.73 -9.85 12.12
CA PHE A 355 2.42 -10.97 12.76
C PHE A 355 3.93 -10.87 12.59
N LEU A 356 4.68 -11.40 13.56
CA LEU A 356 6.14 -11.47 13.51
C LEU A 356 6.57 -12.79 12.88
N ALA A 357 7.35 -12.72 11.80
CA ALA A 357 7.85 -13.89 11.10
C ALA A 357 9.21 -13.62 10.45
N ARG A 358 10.00 -14.68 10.31
CA ARG A 358 11.17 -14.69 9.42
C ARG A 358 10.84 -15.29 8.06
N PHE A 359 10.01 -16.32 8.03
CA PHE A 359 9.61 -17.01 6.81
C PHE A 359 8.12 -16.80 6.56
N VAL A 360 7.78 -16.44 5.33
CA VAL A 360 6.39 -16.26 4.89
C VAL A 360 6.14 -17.15 3.69
N ARG A 361 5.01 -17.86 3.69
CA ARG A 361 4.51 -18.68 2.59
C ARG A 361 3.19 -18.14 2.07
N ILE A 362 3.11 -18.00 0.75
CA ILE A 362 1.87 -17.79 0.03
C ILE A 362 1.38 -19.15 -0.47
N LEU A 363 0.14 -19.50 -0.11
CA LEU A 363 -0.49 -20.79 -0.38
C LEU A 363 -1.68 -20.59 -1.35
N PRO A 364 -1.51 -20.81 -2.66
CA PRO A 364 -2.58 -20.62 -3.64
C PRO A 364 -3.75 -21.59 -3.40
N VAL A 365 -4.98 -21.06 -3.41
CA VAL A 365 -6.22 -21.83 -3.21
C VAL A 365 -7.08 -21.85 -4.47
N ALA A 366 -7.10 -20.74 -5.22
CA ALA A 366 -7.79 -20.64 -6.50
C ALA A 366 -6.94 -19.83 -7.48
N TRP A 367 -6.99 -20.17 -8.77
CA TRP A 367 -6.17 -19.55 -9.81
C TRP A 367 -6.88 -19.60 -11.17
N HIS A 368 -6.41 -18.77 -12.09
CA HIS A 368 -6.82 -18.75 -13.48
C HIS A 368 -5.69 -19.31 -14.36
N ASN A 369 -5.99 -20.34 -15.16
CA ASN A 369 -5.06 -21.11 -16.00
C ASN A 369 -3.92 -21.83 -15.24
N ARG A 370 -2.99 -21.09 -14.62
CA ARG A 370 -1.88 -21.63 -13.83
C ARG A 370 -1.63 -20.79 -12.59
N ILE A 371 -1.07 -21.44 -11.57
CA ILE A 371 -0.58 -20.77 -10.37
C ILE A 371 0.64 -19.95 -10.75
N THR A 372 0.44 -18.64 -10.90
CA THR A 372 1.49 -17.70 -11.29
C THR A 372 1.42 -16.45 -10.41
N LEU A 373 2.56 -16.06 -9.81
CA LEU A 373 2.67 -14.97 -8.86
C LEU A 373 3.90 -14.10 -9.08
N ARG A 374 3.67 -12.79 -8.95
CA ARG A 374 4.62 -11.77 -8.53
C ARG A 374 4.13 -11.21 -7.19
N VAL A 375 5.04 -11.01 -6.25
CA VAL A 375 4.69 -10.67 -4.86
C VAL A 375 5.60 -9.56 -4.34
N GLU A 376 5.04 -8.69 -3.50
CA GLU A 376 5.76 -7.86 -2.55
C GLU A 376 5.17 -8.09 -1.15
N LEU A 377 6.02 -8.21 -0.13
CA LEU A 377 5.58 -8.28 1.26
C LEU A 377 5.70 -6.90 1.88
N LEU A 378 4.75 -6.54 2.73
CA LEU A 378 4.71 -5.25 3.38
C LEU A 378 4.96 -5.42 4.88
N GLY A 379 5.75 -4.53 5.47
CA GLY A 379 6.08 -4.61 6.88
C GLY A 379 7.16 -3.63 7.33
N CYS A 380 7.77 -3.98 8.45
CA CYS A 380 8.97 -3.43 9.07
C CYS A 380 9.57 -4.59 9.88
#